data_AF-A0A3N5GNI8-F1
#
_entry.id   AF-A0A3N5GNI8-F1
#
_cell.length_a   1.000
_cell.length_b   1.000
_cell.length_c   1.000
_cell.angle_alpha   90.00
_cell.angle_beta   90.00
_cell.angle_gamma   90.00
#
_symmetry.space_group_name_H-M   'P 1'
#
loop_
_entity.id
_entity.type
_entity.pdbx_description
1 polymer ?
#
loop_
_entity_poly.entity_id
_entity_poly.type
_entity_poly.pdbx_seq_one_letter_code
_entity_poly.pdbx_strand_id
1 'polypeptide(L)'
;MPVPRFVRVAFQTVRDLLVTAGPFALIAVGLLVAAYWTLQPTPPKVVTLATGQEQGAYAEFGRRYAAWLAQHGIEVRLRTTQGAAENIALLRDAGSGVQVAFVQGGADSQPTVIGQPKEDGLVALGSLFYEPVWLF
;
A
#
# COMPACT_ATOMS: atom_id res chain seq x y z
N MET A 1 -18.29 19.44 -56.06
CA MET A 1 -17.19 20.44 -55.97
C MET A 1 -15.89 19.69 -55.71
N PRO A 2 -14.80 19.94 -56.45
CA PRO A 2 -13.53 19.26 -56.23
C PRO A 2 -12.96 19.63 -54.85
N VAL A 3 -12.55 18.62 -54.09
CA VAL A 3 -11.96 18.82 -52.75
C VAL A 3 -10.66 19.62 -52.90
N PRO A 4 -10.44 20.67 -52.10
CA PRO A 4 -9.25 21.50 -52.22
C PRO A 4 -7.96 20.69 -52.03
N ARG A 5 -6.94 20.95 -52.86
CA ARG A 5 -5.68 20.18 -52.91
C ARG A 5 -4.97 20.09 -51.55
N PHE A 6 -5.07 21.14 -50.73
CA PHE A 6 -4.48 21.19 -49.38
C PHE A 6 -5.13 20.19 -48.41
N VAL A 7 -6.45 19.97 -48.51
CA VAL A 7 -7.17 19.00 -47.66
C VAL A 7 -6.72 17.58 -47.98
N ARG A 8 -6.55 17.27 -49.26
CA ARG A 8 -6.12 15.93 -49.71
C ARG A 8 -4.70 15.60 -49.27
N VAL A 9 -3.79 16.57 -49.34
CA VAL A 9 -2.39 16.41 -48.89
C VAL A 9 -2.33 16.24 -47.37
N ALA A 10 -3.06 17.07 -46.61
CA ALA A 10 -3.13 16.94 -45.15
C ALA A 10 -3.63 15.56 -44.71
N PHE A 11 -4.68 15.03 -45.36
CA PHE A 11 -5.17 13.68 -45.10
C PHE A 11 -4.15 12.59 -45.43
N GLN A 12 -3.39 12.74 -46.52
CA GLN A 12 -2.34 11.78 -46.88
C GLN A 12 -1.19 11.79 -45.87
N THR A 13 -0.73 12.97 -45.44
CA THR A 13 0.32 13.10 -44.43
C THR A 13 -0.10 12.53 -43.07
N VAL A 14 -1.33 12.78 -42.63
CA VAL A 14 -1.86 12.21 -41.37
C VAL A 14 -1.97 10.69 -41.46
N ARG A 15 -2.46 10.16 -42.58
CA ARG A 15 -2.52 8.70 -42.80
C ARG A 15 -1.13 8.08 -42.78
N ASP A 16 -0.18 8.67 -43.49
CA ASP A 16 1.18 8.13 -43.57
C ASP A 16 1.87 8.20 -42.20
N LEU A 17 1.63 9.26 -41.41
CA LEU A 17 2.08 9.36 -40.02
C LEU A 17 1.43 8.28 -39.12
N LEU A 18 0.12 8.06 -39.23
CA LEU A 18 -0.59 7.03 -38.46
C LEU A 18 -0.14 5.62 -38.84
N VAL A 19 0.14 5.34 -40.11
CA VAL A 19 0.63 4.02 -40.54
C VAL A 19 2.05 3.77 -40.02
N THR A 20 2.89 4.81 -39.99
CA THR A 20 4.30 4.67 -39.60
C THR A 20 4.51 4.73 -38.09
N ALA A 21 3.86 5.66 -37.40
CA ALA A 21 3.98 5.86 -35.95
C ALA A 21 2.92 5.13 -35.13
N GLY A 22 1.79 4.75 -35.74
CA GLY A 22 0.67 4.08 -35.07
C GLY A 22 1.05 2.76 -34.40
N PRO A 23 1.80 1.85 -35.05
CA PRO A 23 2.26 0.61 -34.41
C PRO A 23 3.09 0.88 -33.14
N PHE A 24 4.00 1.86 -33.17
CA PHE A 24 4.81 2.23 -32.01
C PHE A 24 3.97 2.88 -30.91
N ALA A 25 3.03 3.76 -31.26
CA ALA A 25 2.11 4.36 -30.31
C ALA A 25 1.23 3.31 -29.63
N LEU A 26 0.73 2.32 -30.38
CA LEU A 26 -0.04 1.20 -29.85
C LEU A 26 0.78 0.35 -28.88
N ILE A 27 2.03 0.03 -29.22
CA ILE A 27 2.94 -0.69 -28.33
C ILE A 27 3.19 0.13 -27.05
N ALA A 28 3.47 1.43 -27.18
CA ALA A 28 3.70 2.30 -26.03
C ALA A 28 2.48 2.37 -25.10
N VAL A 29 1.28 2.57 -25.65
CA VAL A 29 0.03 2.53 -24.88
C VAL A 29 -0.19 1.16 -24.24
N GLY A 30 0.08 0.08 -24.98
CA GLY A 30 -0.01 -1.29 -24.46
C GLY A 30 0.92 -1.52 -23.26
N LEU A 31 2.17 -1.06 -23.36
CA LEU A 31 3.14 -1.14 -22.25
C LEU A 31 2.71 -0.30 -21.05
N LEU A 32 2.18 0.91 -21.27
CA LEU A 32 1.66 1.76 -20.20
C LEU A 32 0.47 1.13 -19.48
N VAL A 33 -0.47 0.53 -20.23
CA VAL A 33 -1.62 -0.20 -19.67
C VAL A 33 -1.15 -1.44 -18.91
N ALA A 34 -0.23 -2.21 -19.48
CA ALA A 34 0.32 -3.40 -18.83
C ALA A 34 1.06 -3.04 -17.53
N ALA A 35 1.86 -1.97 -17.55
CA ALA A 35 2.54 -1.46 -16.36
C ALA A 35 1.52 -0.99 -15.32
N TYR A 36 0.50 -0.22 -15.71
CA TYR A 36 -0.54 0.27 -14.81
C TYR A 36 -1.28 -0.87 -14.10
N TRP A 37 -1.59 -1.96 -14.80
CA TRP A 37 -2.21 -3.14 -14.18
C TRP A 37 -1.25 -3.94 -13.30
N THR A 38 0.00 -4.13 -13.74
CA THR A 38 0.97 -4.97 -13.04
C THR A 38 1.46 -4.32 -11.74
N LEU A 39 1.65 -3.00 -11.73
CA LEU A 39 2.19 -2.28 -10.57
C LEU A 39 1.18 -2.12 -9.43
N GLN A 40 -0.08 -2.57 -9.58
CA GLN A 40 -1.15 -2.45 -8.57
C GLN A 40 -1.13 -1.07 -7.86
N PRO A 41 -1.31 0.04 -8.58
CA PRO A 41 -1.21 1.38 -8.00
C PRO A 41 -2.29 1.68 -6.95
N THR A 42 -3.29 0.80 -6.81
CA THR A 42 -4.38 0.98 -5.86
C THR A 42 -3.96 0.42 -4.50
N PRO A 43 -3.94 1.23 -3.43
CA PRO A 43 -3.70 0.71 -2.09
C PRO A 43 -4.73 -0.36 -1.74
N PRO A 44 -4.36 -1.36 -0.91
CA PRO A 44 -5.28 -2.41 -0.51
C PRO A 44 -6.54 -1.80 0.10
N LYS A 45 -7.70 -2.22 -0.40
CA LYS A 45 -9.01 -1.74 0.06
C LYS A 45 -9.41 -2.33 1.41
N VAL A 46 -8.74 -3.39 1.84
CA VAL A 46 -9.00 -4.07 3.11
C VAL A 46 -7.66 -4.36 3.76
N VAL A 47 -7.51 -3.96 5.02
CA VAL A 47 -6.33 -4.23 5.82
C VAL A 47 -6.73 -4.77 7.18
N THR A 48 -6.03 -5.79 7.67
CA THR A 48 -6.25 -6.31 9.02
C THR A 48 -5.23 -5.69 9.97
N LEU A 49 -5.73 -4.98 10.99
CA LEU A 49 -4.95 -4.31 12.02
C LEU A 49 -5.05 -5.08 13.33
N ALA A 50 -3.94 -5.66 13.80
CA ALA A 50 -3.87 -6.22 15.14
C ALA A 50 -3.70 -5.11 16.19
N THR A 51 -4.47 -5.22 17.27
CA THR A 51 -4.60 -4.17 18.27
C THR A 51 -4.09 -4.64 19.62
N GLY A 52 -4.96 -4.84 20.60
CA GLY A 52 -4.62 -5.30 21.93
C GLY A 52 -5.90 -5.64 22.67
N GLN A 53 -5.82 -5.70 24.00
CA GLN A 53 -6.97 -5.96 24.84
C GLN A 53 -8.09 -4.95 24.59
N GLU A 54 -9.33 -5.41 24.75
CA GLU A 54 -10.49 -4.52 24.70
C GLU A 54 -10.32 -3.40 25.72
N GLN A 55 -10.71 -2.18 25.34
CA GLN A 55 -10.56 -0.97 26.17
C GLN A 55 -9.11 -0.53 26.43
N GLY A 56 -8.13 -1.25 25.87
CA GLY A 56 -6.72 -0.82 25.87
C GLY A 56 -6.44 0.29 24.85
N ALA A 57 -5.28 0.93 24.98
CA ALA A 57 -4.87 2.03 24.10
C ALA A 57 -4.82 1.61 22.62
N TYR A 58 -4.29 0.41 22.33
CA TYR A 58 -4.19 -0.11 20.96
C TYR A 58 -5.56 -0.34 20.32
N ALA A 59 -6.56 -0.77 21.11
CA ALA A 59 -7.92 -0.96 20.62
C ALA A 59 -8.58 0.39 20.29
N GLU A 60 -8.42 1.40 21.15
CA GLU A 60 -8.94 2.75 20.90
C GLU A 60 -8.28 3.40 19.68
N PHE A 61 -6.95 3.33 19.57
CA PHE A 61 -6.27 3.80 18.36
C PHE A 61 -6.74 3.05 17.12
N GLY A 62 -6.89 1.74 17.21
CA GLY A 62 -7.39 0.91 16.11
C GLY A 62 -8.74 1.40 15.59
N ARG A 63 -9.71 1.64 16.49
CA ARG A 63 -11.02 2.18 16.12
C ARG A 63 -10.94 3.55 15.46
N ARG A 64 -10.11 4.46 15.98
CA ARG A 64 -9.91 5.80 15.40
C ARG A 64 -9.31 5.73 14.00
N TYR A 65 -8.30 4.88 13.79
CA TYR A 65 -7.69 4.67 12.49
C TYR A 65 -8.67 4.00 11.51
N ALA A 66 -9.45 3.01 11.97
CA ALA A 66 -10.47 2.37 11.16
C ALA A 66 -11.52 3.38 10.66
N ALA A 67 -12.02 4.23 11.55
CA ALA A 67 -12.98 5.27 11.19
C ALA A 67 -12.40 6.29 10.19
N TRP A 68 -11.14 6.70 10.36
CA TRP A 68 -10.49 7.66 9.47
C TRP A 68 -10.15 7.06 8.09
N LEU A 69 -9.65 5.83 8.06
CA LEU A 69 -9.33 5.12 6.81
C LEU A 69 -10.58 4.74 6.01
N ALA A 70 -11.70 4.47 6.68
CA ALA A 70 -12.99 4.22 6.02
C ALA A 70 -13.44 5.42 5.17
N GLN A 71 -13.14 6.65 5.58
CA GLN A 71 -13.43 7.87 4.80
C GLN A 71 -12.67 7.91 3.46
N HIS A 72 -11.58 7.16 3.35
CA HIS A 72 -10.75 7.04 2.16
C HIS A 72 -11.03 5.76 1.37
N GLY A 73 -12.10 5.02 1.71
CA GLY A 73 -12.47 3.77 1.04
C GLY A 73 -11.60 2.57 1.42
N ILE A 74 -10.90 2.62 2.56
CA ILE A 74 -10.09 1.54 3.10
C ILE A 74 -10.82 0.92 4.30
N GLU A 75 -11.23 -0.34 4.19
CA GLU A 75 -11.79 -1.12 5.28
C GLU A 75 -10.66 -1.61 6.20
N VAL A 76 -10.75 -1.27 7.48
CA VAL A 76 -9.81 -1.77 8.49
C VAL A 76 -10.50 -2.80 9.37
N ARG A 77 -10.06 -4.05 9.27
CA ARG A 77 -10.52 -5.14 10.13
C ARG A 77 -9.68 -5.17 11.40
N LEU A 78 -10.29 -4.82 12.52
CA LEU A 78 -9.62 -4.86 13.81
C LEU A 78 -9.58 -6.29 14.34
N ARG A 79 -8.37 -6.74 14.70
CA ARG A 79 -8.15 -8.00 15.40
C ARG A 79 -7.74 -7.70 16.84
N THR A 80 -8.57 -8.11 17.79
CA THR A 80 -8.26 -8.07 19.23
C THR A 80 -7.16 -9.08 19.53
N THR A 81 -6.19 -8.70 20.36
CA THR A 81 -5.04 -9.53 20.74
C THR A 81 -4.65 -9.30 22.20
N GLN A 82 -3.68 -10.04 22.69
CA GLN A 82 -3.05 -9.88 23.99
C GLN A 82 -2.04 -8.71 24.03
N GLY A 83 -1.80 -8.02 22.92
CA GLY A 83 -0.89 -6.87 22.83
C GLY A 83 0.35 -7.12 21.98
N ALA A 84 1.42 -6.37 22.25
CA ALA A 84 2.56 -6.23 21.35
C ALA A 84 3.26 -7.56 20.99
N ALA A 85 3.45 -8.47 21.95
CA ALA A 85 4.13 -9.75 21.69
C ALA A 85 3.32 -10.63 20.72
N GLU A 86 2.01 -10.75 20.92
CA GLU A 86 1.12 -11.49 20.00
C GLU A 86 1.06 -10.79 18.64
N ASN A 87 1.00 -9.46 18.62
CA ASN A 87 0.97 -8.69 17.37
C ASN A 87 2.19 -8.96 16.50
N ILE A 88 3.39 -8.98 17.08
CA ILE A 88 4.63 -9.29 16.36
C ILE A 88 4.58 -10.73 15.84
N ALA A 89 4.12 -11.69 16.64
CA ALA A 89 3.98 -13.07 16.20
C ALA A 89 3.02 -13.20 15.02
N LEU A 90 1.88 -12.50 15.05
CA LEU A 90 0.91 -12.47 13.96
C LEU A 90 1.48 -11.81 12.69
N LEU A 91 2.23 -10.71 12.82
CA LEU A 91 2.86 -10.07 11.68
C LEU A 91 3.92 -10.95 10.99
N ARG A 92 4.57 -11.85 11.73
CA ARG A 92 5.52 -12.84 11.18
C ARG A 92 4.85 -14.03 10.54
N ASP A 93 3.65 -14.38 10.98
CA ASP A 93 2.88 -15.46 10.40
C ASP A 93 2.13 -14.98 9.15
N ALA A 94 2.64 -15.36 7.98
CA ALA A 94 2.01 -15.06 6.70
C ALA A 94 0.58 -15.61 6.57
N GLY A 95 0.22 -16.64 7.33
CA GLY A 95 -1.13 -17.20 7.38
C GLY A 95 -2.10 -16.45 8.31
N SER A 96 -1.61 -15.53 9.15
CA SER A 96 -2.42 -14.86 10.15
C SER A 96 -3.44 -13.87 9.55
N GLY A 97 -3.16 -13.38 8.33
CA GLY A 97 -3.91 -12.33 7.66
C GLY A 97 -3.73 -10.93 8.26
N VAL A 98 -2.91 -10.76 9.30
CA VAL A 98 -2.57 -9.47 9.90
C VAL A 98 -1.49 -8.79 9.06
N GLN A 99 -1.71 -7.52 8.71
CA GLN A 99 -0.80 -6.75 7.85
C GLN A 99 -0.18 -5.56 8.58
N VAL A 100 -0.87 -5.04 9.59
CA VAL A 100 -0.42 -3.90 10.39
C VAL A 100 -0.73 -4.18 11.86
N ALA A 101 0.08 -3.68 12.78
CA ALA A 101 -0.22 -3.74 14.20
C ALA A 101 0.40 -2.56 14.97
N PHE A 102 -0.14 -2.25 16.14
CA PHE A 102 0.54 -1.41 17.12
C PHE A 102 1.46 -2.26 17.99
N VAL A 103 2.68 -1.78 18.23
CA VAL A 103 3.69 -2.48 19.01
C VAL A 103 4.45 -1.49 19.87
N GLN A 104 4.72 -1.88 21.10
CA GLN A 104 5.59 -1.13 22.00
C GLN A 104 7.04 -1.20 21.48
N GLY A 105 7.73 -0.07 21.48
CA GLY A 105 9.14 -0.02 21.11
C GLY A 105 9.97 -0.95 22.00
N GLY A 106 10.81 -1.79 21.40
CA GLY A 106 11.63 -2.77 22.12
C GLY A 106 10.91 -4.06 22.51
N ALA A 107 9.63 -4.25 22.16
CA ALA A 107 8.92 -5.51 22.39
C ALA A 107 9.38 -6.66 21.47
N ASP A 108 10.14 -6.34 20.43
CA ASP A 108 10.70 -7.35 19.53
C ASP A 108 11.95 -7.99 20.14
N SER A 109 11.91 -9.31 20.30
CA SER A 109 13.01 -10.11 20.80
C SER A 109 14.15 -10.28 19.79
N GLN A 110 13.93 -9.99 18.50
CA GLN A 110 14.97 -10.07 17.48
C GLN A 110 15.81 -8.78 17.44
N PRO A 111 17.14 -8.88 17.61
CA PRO A 111 18.03 -7.73 17.52
C PRO A 111 17.91 -7.09 16.13
N THR A 112 17.69 -5.78 16.09
CA THR A 112 17.79 -5.03 14.84
C THR A 112 19.25 -4.70 14.61
N VAL A 113 19.89 -5.34 13.62
CA VAL A 113 21.26 -5.01 13.22
C VAL A 113 21.21 -3.77 12.33
N ILE A 114 21.89 -2.69 12.76
CA ILE A 114 21.93 -1.44 11.99
C ILE A 114 22.55 -1.71 10.62
N GLY A 115 21.83 -1.34 9.56
CA GLY A 115 22.28 -1.50 8.18
C GLY A 115 21.97 -2.86 7.54
N GLN A 116 21.26 -3.76 8.25
CA GLN A 116 20.75 -4.99 7.65
C GLN A 116 19.22 -5.06 7.74
N PRO A 117 18.52 -5.39 6.64
CA PRO A 117 17.09 -5.70 6.69
C PRO A 117 16.86 -6.88 7.63
N LYS A 118 15.78 -6.85 8.41
CA LYS A 118 15.37 -8.04 9.17
C LYS A 118 14.98 -9.15 8.20
N GLU A 119 15.39 -10.38 8.52
CA GLU A 119 15.03 -11.57 7.74
C GLU A 119 13.51 -11.83 7.71
N ASP A 120 12.79 -11.35 8.74
CA ASP A 120 11.34 -11.50 8.86
C ASP A 120 10.53 -10.48 8.03
N GLY A 121 11.19 -9.54 7.36
CA GLY A 121 10.54 -8.54 6.51
C GLY A 121 9.70 -7.50 7.27
N LEU A 122 9.76 -7.48 8.61
CA LEU A 122 9.01 -6.49 9.40
C LEU A 122 9.60 -5.10 9.23
N VAL A 123 8.71 -4.13 8.95
CA VAL A 123 9.06 -2.73 8.77
C VAL A 123 8.26 -1.88 9.74
N ALA A 124 8.96 -1.00 10.47
CA ALA A 124 8.31 0.03 11.27
C ALA A 124 7.90 1.21 10.37
N LEU A 125 6.60 1.48 10.29
CA LEU A 125 6.08 2.61 9.50
C LEU A 125 6.33 3.98 10.18
N GLY A 126 6.43 4.00 11.51
CA GLY A 126 6.67 5.21 12.28
C GLY A 126 6.45 5.03 13.78
N SER A 127 6.81 6.03 14.57
CA SER A 127 6.48 6.13 15.99
C SER A 127 5.29 7.07 16.20
N LEU A 128 4.36 6.70 17.08
CA LEU A 128 3.16 7.49 17.34
C LEU A 128 3.32 8.40 18.57
N PHE A 129 3.92 7.88 19.64
CA PHE A 129 4.16 8.59 20.89
C PHE A 129 5.20 7.85 21.73
N TYR A 130 5.72 8.51 22.75
CA TYR A 130 6.60 7.91 23.75
C TYR A 130 5.78 7.44 24.95
N GLU A 131 5.99 6.20 25.38
CA GLU A 131 5.39 5.67 26.61
C GLU A 131 6.28 5.99 27.82
N PRO A 132 5.74 6.62 28.89
CA PRO A 132 6.50 6.87 30.10
C PRO A 132 6.77 5.55 30.84
N VAL A 133 8.01 5.37 31.31
CA VAL A 133 8.39 4.26 32.18
C VAL A 133 8.27 4.71 33.63
N TRP A 134 7.43 4.02 34.40
CA TRP A 134 7.31 4.24 35.84
C TRP A 134 8.25 3.30 36.58
N LEU A 135 9.20 3.88 37.31
CA LEU A 135 10.05 3.16 38.26
C LEU A 135 9.45 3.39 39.65
N PHE A 136 9.04 2.31 40.32
CA PHE A 136 8.53 2.32 41.68
C PHE A 136 9.53 1.67 42.63
#